data_AF-T2SAH8-F1
#
_entry.id   AF-T2SAH8-F1
#
_cell.length_a   1.000
_cell.length_b   1.000
_cell.length_c   1.000
_cell.angle_alpha   90.00
_cell.angle_beta   90.00
_cell.angle_gamma   90.00
#
_symmetry.space_group_name_H-M   'P 1'
#
loop_
_entity.id
_entity.type
_entity.pdbx_description
1 polymer ?
#
loop_
_entity_poly.entity_id
_entity_poly.type
_entity_poly.pdbx_seq_one_letter_code
_entity_poly.pdbx_strand_id
1 'polypeptide(L)'
;MGRAFEYRRAAKEKRWDKMSKVFPKLAKAITLAAKDGGGDPDTNAKLRTAILNAKAQNMPKDNIDAAIKRASSKEGNLSEITYEGKANFGVLIIMECMTDNPTRTIANLKSYFNKTQGASIVPNGSLEFMFNRKSVFECLKDEVKT
;
A
#
# COMPACT_ATOMS: atom_id res chain seq x y z
N MET A 1 2.95 33.60 8.15
CA MET A 1 3.99 32.68 7.62
C MET A 1 5.14 33.54 7.12
N GLY A 2 6.39 33.32 7.57
CA GLY A 2 7.54 34.14 7.15
C GLY A 2 8.14 33.70 5.79
N ARG A 3 8.96 34.55 5.15
CA ARG A 3 9.63 34.28 3.85
C ARG A 3 10.28 32.90 3.76
N ALA A 4 10.89 32.41 4.84
CA ALA A 4 11.53 31.09 4.89
C ALA A 4 10.55 29.89 4.75
N PHE A 5 9.26 30.10 4.99
CA PHE A 5 8.20 29.13 4.69
C PHE A 5 7.86 29.15 3.21
N GLU A 6 7.70 30.33 2.60
CA GLU A 6 7.34 30.49 1.19
C GLU A 6 8.36 29.84 0.26
N TYR A 7 9.65 30.05 0.48
CA TYR A 7 10.72 29.39 -0.31
C TYR A 7 10.71 27.86 -0.20
N ARG A 8 10.25 27.31 0.93
CA ARG A 8 10.20 25.85 1.17
C ARG A 8 8.82 25.25 0.95
N ARG A 9 7.82 26.06 0.59
CA ARG A 9 6.42 25.66 0.55
C ARG A 9 6.20 24.53 -0.44
N ALA A 10 6.67 24.71 -1.68
CA ALA A 10 6.51 23.71 -2.74
C ALA A 10 7.16 22.37 -2.39
N ALA A 11 8.37 22.38 -1.81
CA ALA A 11 9.06 21.17 -1.38
C ALA A 11 8.33 20.46 -0.23
N LYS A 12 7.79 21.22 0.73
CA LYS A 12 6.99 20.68 1.84
C LYS A 12 5.68 20.08 1.35
N GLU A 13 4.94 20.80 0.50
CA GLU A 13 3.68 20.33 -0.09
C GLU A 13 3.88 19.03 -0.89
N LYS A 14 4.94 18.95 -1.71
CA LYS A 14 5.27 17.72 -2.45
C LYS A 14 5.55 16.54 -1.52
N ARG A 15 6.26 16.76 -0.41
CA ARG A 15 6.50 15.73 0.60
C ARG A 15 5.20 15.30 1.28
N TRP A 16 4.34 16.25 1.66
CA TRP A 16 3.07 15.98 2.31
C TRP A 16 2.09 15.23 1.40
N ASP A 17 2.03 15.56 0.11
CA ASP A 17 1.23 14.83 -0.87
C ASP A 17 1.68 13.37 -1.03
N LYS A 18 2.99 13.12 -1.03
CA LYS A 18 3.50 11.74 -1.03
C LYS A 18 3.13 11.00 0.26
N MET A 19 3.32 11.64 1.41
CA MET A 19 3.06 11.05 2.72
C MET A 19 1.58 10.75 2.96
N SER A 20 0.68 11.63 2.50
CA SER A 20 -0.77 11.44 2.65
C SER A 20 -1.30 10.19 1.92
N LYS A 21 -0.62 9.75 0.86
CA LYS A 21 -0.96 8.54 0.10
C LYS A 21 -0.25 7.30 0.62
N VAL A 22 1.01 7.42 1.01
CA VAL A 22 1.85 6.29 1.45
C VAL A 22 1.49 5.84 2.87
N PHE A 23 1.26 6.77 3.79
CA PHE A 23 0.99 6.42 5.18
C PHE A 23 -0.29 5.60 5.38
N PRO A 24 -1.44 5.91 4.76
CA PRO A 24 -2.62 5.07 4.89
C PRO A 24 -2.41 3.66 4.35
N LYS A 25 -1.64 3.49 3.27
CA LYS A 25 -1.35 2.16 2.70
C LYS A 25 -0.52 1.31 3.66
N LEU A 26 0.52 1.89 4.25
CA LEU A 26 1.37 1.21 5.24
C LEU A 26 0.60 0.92 6.54
N ALA A 27 -0.26 1.84 6.98
CA ALA A 27 -1.12 1.61 8.13
C ALA A 27 -2.07 0.43 7.90
N LYS A 28 -2.67 0.30 6.71
CA LYS A 28 -3.49 -0.86 6.34
C LYS A 28 -2.70 -2.17 6.34
N ALA A 29 -1.47 -2.16 5.82
CA ALA A 29 -0.60 -3.33 5.84
C ALA A 29 -0.26 -3.78 7.28
N ILE A 30 0.01 -2.83 8.18
CA ILE A 30 0.22 -3.10 9.61
C ILE A 30 -1.06 -3.67 10.24
N THR A 31 -2.21 -3.04 10.01
CA THR A 31 -3.49 -3.49 10.58
C THR A 31 -3.85 -4.90 10.12
N LEU A 32 -3.67 -5.22 8.83
CA LEU A 32 -3.92 -6.55 8.29
C LEU A 32 -2.94 -7.59 8.87
N ALA A 33 -1.65 -7.29 8.89
CA ALA A 33 -0.64 -8.19 9.44
C ALA A 33 -0.89 -8.50 10.93
N ALA A 34 -1.25 -7.47 11.71
CA ALA A 34 -1.58 -7.62 13.13
C ALA A 34 -2.87 -8.40 13.37
N LYS A 35 -3.84 -8.31 12.44
CA LYS A 35 -5.09 -9.10 12.51
C LYS A 35 -4.83 -10.58 12.29
N ASP A 36 -4.04 -10.92 11.27
CA ASP A 36 -3.85 -12.32 10.86
C ASP A 36 -2.86 -13.07 11.77
N GLY A 37 -1.85 -12.38 12.31
CA GLY A 37 -0.75 -13.00 13.05
C GLY A 37 -0.57 -12.49 14.48
N GLY A 38 -1.50 -11.68 15.00
CA GLY A 38 -1.40 -11.08 16.33
C GLY A 38 -0.58 -9.77 16.33
N GLY A 39 -0.83 -8.95 17.36
CA GLY A 39 -0.27 -7.59 17.48
C GLY A 39 1.16 -7.50 18.02
N ASP A 40 1.81 -8.64 18.26
CA ASP A 40 3.19 -8.70 18.76
C ASP A 40 4.19 -8.90 17.60
N PRO A 41 5.10 -7.94 17.35
CA PRO A 41 6.12 -8.07 16.31
C PRO A 41 7.12 -9.22 16.55
N ASP A 42 7.36 -9.66 17.78
CA ASP A 42 8.37 -10.70 18.03
C ASP A 42 7.89 -12.08 17.59
N THR A 43 6.58 -12.30 17.60
CA THR A 43 5.93 -13.53 17.15
C THR A 43 5.41 -13.45 15.71
N ASN A 44 5.22 -12.25 15.14
CA ASN A 44 4.64 -12.05 13.82
C ASN A 44 5.64 -11.46 12.79
N ALA A 45 6.19 -12.32 11.93
CA ALA A 45 7.15 -11.91 10.90
C ALA A 45 6.56 -10.93 9.86
N LYS A 46 5.28 -11.06 9.48
CA LYS A 46 4.62 -10.13 8.54
C LYS A 46 4.50 -8.73 9.16
N LEU A 47 4.16 -8.67 10.45
CA LEU A 47 4.07 -7.41 11.19
C LEU A 47 5.44 -6.74 11.33
N ARG A 48 6.52 -7.48 11.59
CA ARG A 48 7.89 -6.91 11.60
C ARG A 48 8.23 -6.23 10.30
N THR A 49 8.00 -6.91 9.17
CA THR A 49 8.30 -6.35 7.84
C THR A 49 7.44 -5.12 7.56
N ALA A 50 6.15 -5.14 7.92
CA ALA A 50 5.27 -3.98 7.77
C ALA A 50 5.74 -2.77 8.60
N ILE A 51 6.18 -3.00 9.84
CA ILE A 51 6.73 -1.96 10.72
C ILE A 51 8.05 -1.43 10.17
N LEU A 52 8.94 -2.31 9.68
CA LEU A 52 10.21 -1.91 9.05
C LEU A 52 9.97 -0.99 7.86
N ASN A 53 9.05 -1.37 6.97
CA ASN A 53 8.68 -0.56 5.80
C ASN A 53 8.06 0.79 6.20
N ALA A 54 7.26 0.84 7.27
CA ALA A 54 6.71 2.08 7.80
C ALA A 54 7.79 3.01 8.37
N LYS A 55 8.74 2.47 9.13
CA LYS A 55 9.88 3.23 9.67
C LYS A 55 10.78 3.76 8.54
N ALA A 56 11.03 2.96 7.50
CA ALA A 56 11.80 3.39 6.33
C ALA A 56 11.17 4.61 5.61
N GLN A 57 9.84 4.77 5.68
CA GLN A 57 9.13 5.94 5.15
C GLN A 57 8.98 7.10 6.15
N ASN A 58 9.65 7.06 7.30
CA ASN A 58 9.53 8.03 8.39
C ASN A 58 8.09 8.19 8.91
N MET A 59 7.33 7.09 8.98
CA MET A 59 6.03 7.12 9.66
C MET A 59 6.23 7.32 11.17
N PRO A 60 5.50 8.26 11.81
CA PRO A 60 5.55 8.43 13.27
C PRO A 60 5.17 7.16 14.02
N LYS A 61 5.82 6.92 15.16
CA LYS A 61 5.57 5.74 16.02
C LYS A 61 4.09 5.64 16.43
N ASP A 62 3.48 6.76 16.82
CA ASP A 62 2.08 6.80 17.25
C ASP A 62 1.13 6.28 16.17
N ASN A 63 1.42 6.53 14.89
CA ASN A 63 0.63 6.02 13.77
C ASN A 63 0.77 4.51 13.59
N ILE A 64 1.96 3.97 13.84
CA ILE A 64 2.23 2.53 13.82
C ILE A 64 1.46 1.85 14.96
N ASP A 65 1.57 2.38 16.17
CA ASP A 65 0.89 1.84 17.36
C ASP A 65 -0.64 1.92 17.21
N ALA A 66 -1.16 3.02 16.63
CA ALA A 66 -2.57 3.16 16.30
C ALA A 66 -3.04 2.13 15.25
N ALA A 67 -2.22 1.83 14.24
CA ALA A 67 -2.54 0.84 13.22
C ALA A 67 -2.57 -0.60 13.77
N ILE A 68 -1.69 -0.93 14.71
CA ILE A 68 -1.69 -2.22 15.42
C ILE A 68 -2.97 -2.34 16.26
N LYS A 69 -3.29 -1.32 17.08
CA LYS A 69 -4.51 -1.31 17.91
C LYS A 69 -5.79 -1.40 17.08
N ARG A 70 -5.80 -0.81 15.89
CA ARG A 70 -6.96 -0.87 14.97
C ARG A 70 -7.29 -2.30 14.56
N ALA A 71 -6.31 -3.22 14.53
CA ALA A 71 -6.53 -4.62 14.14
C ALA A 71 -7.53 -5.35 15.06
N SER A 72 -7.55 -5.00 16.35
CA SER A 72 -8.48 -5.56 17.34
C SER A 72 -9.86 -4.88 17.34
N SER A 73 -10.05 -3.84 16.54
CA SER A 73 -11.31 -3.09 16.45
C SER A 73 -12.17 -3.57 15.27
N LYS A 74 -13.45 -3.15 15.24
CA LYS A 74 -14.35 -3.41 14.11
C LYS A 74 -13.86 -2.80 12.79
N GLU A 75 -13.06 -1.73 12.85
CA GLU A 75 -12.42 -1.08 11.70
C GLU A 75 -11.23 -1.89 11.15
N GLY A 76 -10.77 -2.90 11.90
CA GLY A 76 -9.72 -3.83 11.50
C GLY A 76 -10.18 -4.86 10.46
N ASN A 77 -11.44 -4.85 10.04
CA ASN A 77 -11.98 -5.78 9.05
C ASN A 77 -11.55 -5.50 7.61
N LEU A 78 -10.24 -5.42 7.39
CA LEU A 78 -9.64 -5.37 6.07
C LEU A 78 -9.51 -6.77 5.48
N SER A 79 -9.65 -6.82 4.15
CA SER A 79 -9.43 -7.98 3.30
C SER A 79 -8.41 -7.62 2.23
N GLU A 80 -7.55 -8.57 1.91
CA GLU A 80 -6.61 -8.48 0.79
C GLU A 80 -7.28 -9.09 -0.45
N ILE A 81 -7.40 -8.30 -1.51
CA ILE A 81 -8.04 -8.69 -2.76
C ILE A 81 -7.17 -8.25 -3.91
N THR A 82 -6.91 -9.18 -4.82
CA THR A 82 -6.24 -8.88 -6.09
C THR A 82 -7.27 -8.72 -7.19
N TYR A 83 -7.12 -7.69 -8.00
CA TYR A 83 -7.89 -7.46 -9.22
C TYR A 83 -6.95 -7.45 -10.42
N GLU A 84 -7.46 -7.92 -11.56
CA GLU A 84 -6.70 -8.00 -12.80
C GLU A 84 -7.33 -7.09 -13.86
N GLY A 85 -6.50 -6.51 -14.72
CA GLY A 85 -6.95 -5.64 -15.79
C GLY A 85 -6.04 -5.68 -17.01
N LYS A 86 -6.59 -5.26 -18.14
CA LYS A 86 -5.88 -5.07 -19.40
C LYS A 86 -6.13 -3.67 -19.93
N ALA A 87 -5.17 -3.13 -20.67
CA ALA A 87 -5.31 -1.87 -21.37
C ALA A 87 -4.75 -1.97 -22.79
N ASN A 88 -4.93 -0.91 -23.58
CA ASN A 88 -4.39 -0.81 -24.93
C ASN A 88 -2.88 -1.11 -24.97
N PHE A 89 -2.40 -1.48 -26.15
CA PHE A 89 -1.00 -1.85 -26.40
C PHE A 89 -0.55 -3.11 -25.65
N GLY A 90 -1.49 -3.97 -25.24
CA GLY A 90 -1.19 -5.24 -24.58
C GLY A 90 -0.73 -5.09 -23.13
N VAL A 91 -0.99 -3.94 -22.49
CA VAL A 91 -0.60 -3.69 -21.10
C VAL A 91 -1.43 -4.56 -20.15
N LEU A 92 -0.76 -5.26 -19.25
CA LEU A 92 -1.36 -6.14 -18.24
C LEU A 92 -1.16 -5.53 -16.85
N ILE A 93 -2.22 -5.53 -16.05
CA ILE A 93 -2.27 -4.80 -14.77
C ILE A 93 -2.73 -5.75 -13.67
N ILE A 94 -1.89 -5.93 -12.65
CA ILE A 94 -2.24 -6.57 -11.37
C ILE A 94 -2.41 -5.47 -10.32
N MET A 95 -3.53 -5.50 -9.59
CA MET A 95 -3.86 -4.53 -8.55
C MET A 95 -4.09 -5.23 -7.22
N GLU A 96 -3.12 -5.16 -6.32
CA GLU A 96 -3.25 -5.64 -4.94
C GLU A 96 -3.91 -4.56 -4.07
N CYS A 97 -5.05 -4.88 -3.48
CA CYS A 97 -5.87 -3.96 -2.71
C CYS A 97 -6.11 -4.48 -1.29
N MET A 98 -5.99 -3.59 -0.30
CA MET A 98 -6.43 -3.83 1.07
C MET A 98 -7.66 -2.97 1.37
N THR A 99 -8.81 -3.61 1.55
CA THR A 99 -10.10 -2.93 1.68
C THR A 99 -11.00 -3.54 2.75
N ASP A 100 -11.73 -2.67 3.43
CA ASP A 100 -12.87 -2.95 4.31
C ASP A 100 -14.18 -3.16 3.53
N ASN A 101 -14.24 -2.74 2.27
CA ASN A 101 -15.42 -2.87 1.42
C ASN A 101 -15.00 -3.25 -0.02
N PRO A 102 -15.07 -4.54 -0.38
CA PRO A 102 -14.76 -5.03 -1.71
C PRO A 102 -15.64 -4.41 -2.81
N THR A 103 -16.93 -4.25 -2.53
CA THR A 103 -17.92 -3.68 -3.47
C THR A 103 -17.58 -2.25 -3.86
N ARG A 104 -17.19 -1.42 -2.89
CA ARG A 104 -16.72 -0.05 -3.15
C ARG A 104 -15.43 -0.05 -3.96
N THR A 105 -14.49 -0.93 -3.63
CA THR A 105 -13.21 -1.00 -4.35
C THR A 105 -13.40 -1.37 -5.81
N ILE A 106 -14.15 -2.44 -6.11
CA ILE A 106 -14.38 -2.84 -7.49
C ILE A 106 -15.14 -1.78 -8.29
N ALA A 107 -16.12 -1.09 -7.68
CA ALA A 107 -16.84 -0.01 -8.35
C ALA A 107 -15.92 1.16 -8.73
N ASN A 108 -15.04 1.57 -7.81
CA ASN A 108 -14.05 2.62 -8.06
C ASN A 108 -13.06 2.21 -9.14
N LEU A 109 -12.54 0.97 -9.09
CA LEU A 109 -11.63 0.46 -10.12
C LEU A 109 -12.31 0.44 -11.49
N LYS A 110 -13.55 -0.09 -11.59
CA LYS A 110 -14.32 -0.07 -12.84
C LYS A 110 -14.50 1.35 -13.37
N SER A 111 -14.77 2.33 -12.51
CA SER A 111 -14.87 3.74 -12.92
C SER A 111 -13.58 4.25 -13.58
N TYR A 112 -12.41 3.91 -13.02
CA TYR A 112 -11.11 4.30 -13.59
C TYR A 112 -10.83 3.65 -14.94
N PHE A 113 -11.12 2.35 -15.08
CA PHE A 113 -10.97 1.63 -16.34
C PHE A 113 -11.95 2.15 -17.39
N ASN A 114 -13.22 2.37 -17.04
CA ASN A 114 -14.25 2.90 -17.95
C ASN A 114 -13.93 4.32 -18.45
N LYS A 115 -13.18 5.12 -17.68
CA LYS A 115 -12.72 6.45 -18.11
C LYS A 115 -11.62 6.38 -19.16
N THR A 116 -10.93 5.25 -19.28
CA THR A 116 -9.79 5.05 -20.16
C THR A 116 -10.17 4.18 -21.36
N GLN A 117 -10.10 4.71 -22.57
CA GLN A 117 -10.51 3.96 -23.76
C GLN A 117 -9.65 2.70 -23.93
N GLY A 118 -10.31 1.55 -24.15
CA GLY A 118 -9.65 0.26 -24.37
C GLY A 118 -9.01 -0.37 -23.11
N ALA A 119 -9.37 0.12 -21.92
CA ALA A 119 -9.03 -0.52 -20.66
C ALA A 119 -10.24 -1.26 -20.07
N SER A 120 -10.02 -2.47 -19.55
CA SER A 120 -11.05 -3.20 -18.82
C SER A 120 -10.46 -4.04 -17.68
N ILE A 121 -11.29 -4.27 -16.65
CA ILE A 121 -11.02 -5.27 -15.61
C ILE A 121 -11.36 -6.64 -16.18
N VAL A 122 -10.51 -7.62 -15.91
CA VAL A 122 -10.69 -9.01 -16.32
C VAL A 122 -10.92 -9.90 -15.11
N PRO A 123 -11.52 -11.09 -15.26
CA PRO A 123 -11.67 -12.05 -14.17
C PRO A 123 -10.31 -12.46 -13.59
N ASN A 124 -10.25 -12.69 -12.27
CA ASN A 124 -9.04 -13.21 -11.64
C ASN A 124 -8.62 -14.53 -12.26
N GLY A 125 -7.32 -14.72 -12.47
CA GLY A 125 -6.73 -15.86 -13.20
C GLY A 125 -6.45 -15.58 -14.68
N SER A 126 -6.91 -14.44 -15.23
CA SER A 126 -6.64 -14.05 -16.62
C SER A 126 -5.16 -13.75 -16.90
N LEU A 127 -4.40 -13.41 -15.86
CA LEU A 127 -3.00 -13.01 -15.92
C LEU A 127 -2.08 -13.94 -15.11
N GLU A 128 -2.57 -15.09 -14.65
CA GLU A 128 -1.88 -15.99 -13.70
C GLU A 128 -0.47 -16.39 -14.15
N PHE A 129 -0.31 -16.67 -15.45
CA PHE A 129 0.98 -17.08 -16.02
C PHE A 129 1.81 -15.92 -16.60
N MET A 130 1.27 -14.70 -16.58
CA MET A 130 1.94 -13.52 -17.15
C MET A 130 2.86 -12.83 -16.15
N PHE A 131 2.72 -13.12 -14.85
CA PHE A 131 3.53 -12.55 -13.78
C PHE A 131 4.20 -13.64 -12.94
N ASN A 132 5.38 -13.34 -12.39
CA ASN A 132 6.04 -14.20 -11.41
C ASN A 132 6.14 -13.51 -10.06
N ARG A 133 5.70 -14.19 -9.00
CA ARG A 133 5.86 -13.70 -7.63
C ARG A 133 7.33 -13.86 -7.21
N LYS A 134 8.01 -12.76 -6.92
CA LYS A 134 9.42 -12.70 -6.51
C LYS A 134 9.57 -11.83 -5.27
N SER A 135 10.59 -12.13 -4.46
CA SER A 135 10.99 -11.28 -3.32
C SER A 135 12.00 -10.24 -3.81
N VAL A 136 11.75 -8.97 -3.53
CA VAL A 136 12.65 -7.86 -3.85
C VAL A 136 13.05 -7.18 -2.54
N PHE A 137 14.36 -7.01 -2.33
CA PHE A 137 14.92 -6.32 -1.18
C PHE A 137 15.68 -5.09 -1.68
N GLU A 138 15.38 -3.92 -1.11
CA GLU A 138 16.06 -2.67 -1.43
C GLU A 138 17.08 -2.36 -0.34
N CYS A 139 18.30 -1.98 -0.73
CA CYS A 139 19.40 -1.64 0.17
C CYS A 139 20.12 -0.41 -0.35
N LEU A 140 20.68 0.41 0.55
CA LEU A 140 21.52 1.55 0.19
C LEU A 140 22.84 1.04 -0.39
N LYS A 141 23.33 1.72 -1.44
CA LYS A 141 24.55 1.29 -2.15
C LYS A 141 25.76 1.15 -1.22
N ASP A 142 25.85 2.01 -0.20
CA ASP A 142 26.97 2.06 0.74
C ASP A 142 26.97 0.92 1.79
N GLU A 143 25.83 0.26 1.98
CA GLU A 143 25.67 -0.86 2.93
C GLU A 143 25.89 -2.23 2.29
N VAL A 144 25.96 -2.29 0.94
CA VAL A 144 26.27 -3.52 0.21
C VAL A 144 27.78 -3.68 0.11
N LYS A 145 28.37 -4.40 1.07
CA LYS A 145 29.71 -4.97 0.88
C LYS A 145 29.62 -6.04 -0.20
N THR A 146 30.10 -5.69 -1.40
CA THR A 146 30.37 -6.64 -2.48
C THR A 146 31.34 -7.72 -2.04
#